data_AF-A0A0D3LHY2-F1
#
_entry.id   AF-A0A0D3LHY2-F1
#
_cell.length_a   1.000
_cell.length_b   1.000
_cell.length_c   1.000
_cell.angle_alpha   90.00
_cell.angle_beta   90.00
_cell.angle_gamma   90.00
#
_symmetry.space_group_name_H-M   'P 1'
#
loop_
_entity.id
_entity.type
_entity.pdbx_description
1 polymer ?
#
loop_
_entity_poly.entity_id
_entity_poly.type
_entity_poly.pdbx_seq_one_letter_code
_entity_poly.pdbx_strand_id
1 'polypeptide(L)'
;MTAPSEQVAPVMSVKDWLITSLIMIVPIVGFVMLFVWAFGDNANPNKANWAKAALLLSAIAVAFYILIFAVVGAAILGTAS
;
A
#
# COMPACT_ATOMS: atom_id res chain seq x y z
N MET A 1 -13.58 -37.26 7.67
CA MET A 1 -13.23 -35.89 8.08
C MET A 1 -12.53 -35.24 6.90
N THR A 2 -13.25 -34.50 6.05
CA THR A 2 -12.63 -33.70 4.99
C THR A 2 -12.29 -32.35 5.59
N ALA A 3 -11.01 -31.97 5.62
CA ALA A 3 -10.61 -30.62 5.99
C ALA A 3 -11.40 -29.62 5.13
N PRO A 4 -11.80 -28.44 5.65
CA PRO A 4 -12.32 -27.38 4.80
C PRO A 4 -11.28 -27.15 3.70
N SER A 5 -11.68 -27.24 2.44
CA SER A 5 -10.79 -26.87 1.36
C SER A 5 -10.48 -25.39 1.55
N GLU A 6 -9.30 -25.06 2.09
CA GLU A 6 -8.79 -23.70 2.04
C GLU A 6 -8.88 -23.30 0.58
N GLN A 7 -9.80 -22.37 0.28
CA GLN A 7 -10.00 -21.90 -1.08
C GLN A 7 -8.82 -20.98 -1.39
N VAL A 8 -7.69 -21.59 -1.73
CA VAL A 8 -6.45 -20.89 -2.07
C VAL A 8 -6.74 -20.11 -3.35
N ALA A 9 -6.70 -18.79 -3.24
CA ALA A 9 -6.84 -17.92 -4.39
C ALA A 9 -5.83 -18.30 -5.47
N PRO A 10 -6.21 -18.30 -6.76
CA PRO A 10 -5.28 -18.63 -7.83
C PRO A 10 -4.06 -17.71 -7.77
N VAL A 11 -2.87 -18.31 -7.88
CA VAL A 11 -1.60 -17.57 -7.88
C VAL A 11 -1.61 -16.61 -9.05
N MET A 12 -1.25 -15.34 -8.79
CA MET A 12 -1.12 -14.34 -9.83
C MET A 12 0.09 -14.63 -10.69
N SER A 13 -0.12 -14.61 -12.01
CA SER A 13 0.96 -14.77 -12.99
C SER A 13 1.86 -13.53 -13.07
N VAL A 14 3.01 -13.66 -13.72
CA VAL A 14 3.88 -12.52 -14.03
C VAL A 14 3.14 -11.43 -14.79
N LYS A 15 2.25 -11.81 -15.72
CA LYS A 15 1.43 -10.85 -16.49
C LYS A 15 0.51 -10.03 -15.57
N ASP A 16 -0.09 -10.66 -14.57
CA ASP A 16 -1.01 -9.98 -13.65
C ASP A 16 -0.26 -8.97 -12.76
N TRP A 17 0.95 -9.33 -12.33
CA TRP A 17 1.84 -8.41 -11.61
C TRP A 17 2.35 -7.29 -12.50
N LEU A 18 2.71 -7.56 -13.75
CA LEU A 18 3.13 -6.55 -14.70
C LEU A 18 2.03 -5.50 -14.91
N ILE A 19 0.78 -5.92 -15.14
CA ILE A 19 -0.35 -5.00 -15.29
C ILE A 19 -0.56 -4.18 -14.01
N THR A 20 -0.46 -4.82 -12.84
CA THR A 20 -0.58 -4.14 -11.54
C THR A 20 0.50 -3.06 -11.41
N SER A 21 1.75 -3.37 -11.75
CA SER A 21 2.87 -2.42 -11.72
C SER A 21 2.70 -1.28 -12.73
N LEU A 22 2.19 -1.55 -13.93
CA LEU A 22 1.93 -0.51 -14.94
C LEU A 22 0.88 0.50 -14.46
N ILE A 23 -0.16 0.05 -13.77
CA ILE A 23 -1.18 0.93 -13.16
C ILE A 23 -0.54 1.82 -12.09
N MET A 24 0.37 1.27 -11.29
CA MET A 24 1.06 2.00 -10.22
C MET A 24 1.98 3.12 -10.72
N ILE A 25 2.44 3.06 -11.96
CA ILE A 25 3.29 4.13 -12.55
C ILE A 25 2.53 5.45 -12.65
N VAL A 26 1.21 5.41 -12.87
CA VAL A 26 0.38 6.62 -12.93
C VAL A 26 0.01 7.03 -11.51
N PRO A 27 0.54 8.13 -10.95
CA PRO A 27 0.52 8.34 -9.49
C PRO A 27 -0.88 8.39 -8.87
N ILE A 28 -1.78 9.19 -9.46
CA ILE A 28 -3.15 9.37 -8.94
C ILE A 28 -3.95 8.08 -9.10
N VAL A 29 -3.87 7.45 -10.29
CA VAL A 29 -4.61 6.21 -10.58
C VAL A 29 -4.09 5.07 -9.71
N GLY A 30 -2.76 4.92 -9.58
CA GLY A 30 -2.13 3.93 -8.70
C GLY A 30 -2.57 4.09 -7.25
N PHE A 31 -2.55 5.33 -6.73
CA PHE A 31 -3.00 5.60 -5.37
C PHE A 31 -4.48 5.22 -5.14
N VAL A 32 -5.39 5.61 -6.04
CA VAL A 32 -6.81 5.22 -5.96
C VAL A 32 -6.96 3.70 -6.07
N MET A 33 -6.23 3.06 -6.97
CA MET A 33 -6.30 1.62 -7.19
C MET A 33 -5.82 0.80 -5.98
N LEU A 34 -4.91 1.33 -5.15
CA LEU A 34 -4.57 0.69 -3.87
C LEU A 34 -5.81 0.54 -2.97
N PHE A 35 -6.67 1.55 -2.87
CA PHE A 35 -7.91 1.43 -2.09
C PHE A 35 -8.91 0.48 -2.73
N VAL A 36 -9.08 0.56 -4.05
CA VAL A 36 -9.97 -0.33 -4.81
C VAL A 36 -9.57 -1.79 -4.63
N TRP A 37 -8.27 -2.10 -4.68
CA TRP A 37 -7.78 -3.47 -4.48
C TRP A 37 -7.77 -3.90 -3.01
N ALA A 38 -7.47 -3.00 -2.09
CA ALA A 38 -7.40 -3.33 -0.67
C ALA A 38 -8.78 -3.63 -0.05
N PHE A 39 -9.82 -2.91 -0.51
CA PHE A 39 -11.13 -2.90 0.13
C PHE A 39 -12.29 -3.33 -0.79
N GLY A 40 -12.02 -3.60 -2.07
CA GLY A 40 -13.02 -4.09 -3.00
C GLY A 40 -13.14 -5.62 -3.02
N ASP A 41 -14.35 -6.12 -3.28
CA ASP A 41 -14.64 -7.56 -3.26
C ASP A 41 -14.16 -8.33 -4.51
N ASN A 42 -13.75 -7.61 -5.56
CA ASN A 42 -13.40 -8.19 -6.88
C ASN A 42 -11.90 -8.46 -7.08
N ALA A 43 -11.05 -8.13 -6.12
CA ALA A 43 -9.61 -8.29 -6.25
C ALA A 43 -9.14 -9.70 -5.84
N ASN A 44 -8.14 -10.24 -6.56
CA ASN A 44 -7.45 -11.45 -6.11
C ASN A 44 -6.88 -11.23 -4.69
N PRO A 45 -7.12 -12.13 -3.73
CA PRO A 45 -6.63 -12.00 -2.34
C PRO A 45 -5.14 -11.68 -2.20
N ASN A 46 -4.28 -12.20 -3.09
CA ASN A 46 -2.85 -11.86 -3.09
C ASN A 46 -2.62 -10.37 -3.39
N LYS A 47 -3.35 -9.81 -4.37
CA LYS A 47 -3.29 -8.39 -4.73
C LYS A 47 -3.88 -7.51 -3.65
N ALA A 48 -5.01 -7.93 -3.07
CA ALA A 48 -5.67 -7.20 -2.00
C ALA A 48 -4.78 -7.07 -0.77
N ASN A 49 -4.12 -8.17 -0.37
CA ASN A 49 -3.19 -8.18 0.76
C ASN A 49 -1.95 -7.31 0.50
N TRP A 50 -1.40 -7.37 -0.72
CA TRP A 50 -0.31 -6.48 -1.12
C TRP A 50 -0.72 -5.00 -1.06
N ALA A 51 -1.92 -4.66 -1.55
CA ALA A 51 -2.43 -3.29 -1.53
C ALA A 51 -2.64 -2.78 -0.08
N LYS A 52 -3.16 -3.61 0.82
CA LYS A 52 -3.27 -3.29 2.26
C LYS A 52 -1.89 -3.03 2.87
N ALA A 53 -0.89 -3.87 2.57
CA ALA A 53 0.48 -3.68 3.03
C ALA A 53 1.09 -2.37 2.50
N ALA A 54 0.89 -2.06 1.22
CA ALA A 54 1.36 -0.82 0.60
C ALA A 54 0.74 0.43 1.25
N LEU A 55 -0.57 0.40 1.54
CA LEU A 55 -1.26 1.48 2.26
C LEU A 55 -0.74 1.64 3.69
N LEU A 56 -0.53 0.53 4.41
CA LEU A 56 0.02 0.56 5.76
C LEU A 56 1.44 1.14 5.78
N LEU A 57 2.31 0.72 4.87
CA LEU A 57 3.66 1.27 4.72
C LEU A 57 3.62 2.75 4.38
N SER A 58 2.68 3.17 3.53
CA SER A 58 2.49 4.59 3.18
C SER A 58 2.07 5.41 4.40
N ALA A 59 1.15 4.90 5.23
CA ALA A 59 0.73 5.55 6.47
C ALA A 59 1.90 5.68 7.48
N ILE A 60 2.71 4.62 7.61
CA ILE A 60 3.93 4.64 8.44
C ILE A 60 4.92 5.68 7.92
N ALA A 61 5.16 5.73 6.61
CA ALA A 61 6.07 6.70 6.01
C ALA A 61 5.60 8.14 6.26
N VAL A 62 4.30 8.42 6.11
CA VAL A 62 3.72 9.74 6.41
C VAL A 62 3.93 10.12 7.88
N ALA A 63 3.63 9.21 8.81
CA ALA A 63 3.84 9.45 10.23
C ALA A 63 5.33 9.74 10.55
N PHE A 64 6.24 8.97 9.95
CA PHE A 64 7.68 9.17 10.13
C PHE A 64 8.15 10.52 9.58
N TYR A 65 7.67 10.93 8.39
CA TYR A 65 7.97 12.25 7.84
C TYR A 65 7.46 13.38 8.74
N ILE A 66 6.23 13.27 9.26
CA ILE A 66 5.68 14.27 10.20
C ILE A 66 6.60 14.44 11.42
N LEU A 67 7.07 13.33 12.00
CA LEU A 67 7.98 13.36 13.15
C LEU A 67 9.31 14.06 12.80
N ILE A 68 9.91 13.72 11.65
CA ILE A 68 11.15 14.36 11.19
C ILE A 68 10.93 15.86 10.99
N PHE A 69 9.87 16.26 10.29
CA PHE A 69 9.57 17.67 10.06
C PHE A 69 9.32 18.44 11.35
N ALA A 70 8.65 17.83 12.33
CA ALA A 70 8.43 18.45 13.64
C ALA A 70 9.75 18.69 14.38
N VAL A 71 10.62 17.68 14.45
CA VAL A 71 11.92 17.77 15.15
C VAL A 71 12.84 18.77 14.45
N VAL A 72 13.01 18.65 13.13
CA VAL A 72 13.88 19.53 12.35
C VAL A 72 13.33 20.96 12.34
N GLY A 73 12.02 21.14 12.16
CA GLY A 73 11.38 22.45 12.19
C GLY A 73 11.54 23.14 13.54
N ALA A 74 11.35 22.43 14.65
CA ALA A 74 11.59 22.96 15.99
C ALA A 74 13.06 23.35 16.22
N ALA A 75 14.00 22.53 15.76
CA ALA A 75 15.43 22.83 15.86
C ALA A 75 15.81 24.10 15.07
N ILE A 76 15.31 24.25 13.84
CA ILE A 76 15.56 25.45 13.02
C ILE A 76 14.99 26.70 13.70
N LEU A 77 13.73 26.64 14.17
CA LEU A 77 13.08 27.78 14.84
C LEU A 77 13.81 28.17 16.13
N GLY A 78 14.30 27.20 16.90
CA GLY A 78 15.06 27.47 18.14
C GLY A 78 16.45 28.08 17.91
N THR A 79 17.04 27.94 16.72
CA THR A 79 18.30 28.63 16.36
C THR A 79 18.10 30.06 15.87
N ALA A 80 16.85 30.46 15.58
CA ALA A 80 16.50 31.78 15.07
C ALA A 80 16.11 32.79 16.19
N SER A 81 16.15 32.36 17.46
CA SER A 81 15.80 33.15 18.66
C SER A 81 17.00 33.48 19.52
#